data_AF-A0A7Y8GXM5-F1
#
_entry.id   AF-A0A7Y8GXM5-F1
#
_cell.length_a   1.000
_cell.length_b   1.000
_cell.length_c   1.000
_cell.angle_alpha   90.00
_cell.angle_beta   90.00
_cell.angle_gamma   90.00
#
_symmetry.space_group_name_H-M   'P 1'
#
loop_
_entity.id
_entity.type
_entity.pdbx_description
1 polymer ?
#
loop_
_entity_poly.entity_id
_entity_poly.type
_entity_poly.pdbx_seq_one_letter_code
_entity_poly.pdbx_strand_id
1 'polypeptide(L)'
;MSESLHPTPGDSPALTNAELVQLRVRVIALENMVIALLANAPPEQQALVREMASYISPRPGYTPHTVTMHAADQMRSLVDRADRFQPMQAS
;
A
#
# COMPACT_ATOMS: atom_id res chain seq x y z
N MET A 1 21.54 33.81 8.21
CA MET A 1 20.70 33.35 7.09
C MET A 1 20.81 31.85 7.07
N SER A 2 19.78 31.15 7.53
CA SER A 2 19.77 29.69 7.65
C SER A 2 19.21 29.11 6.35
N GLU A 3 20.08 28.55 5.52
CA GLU A 3 19.68 27.84 4.30
C GLU A 3 18.84 26.61 4.69
N SER A 4 17.58 26.61 4.28
CA SER A 4 16.66 25.50 4.48
C SER A 4 17.00 24.44 3.45
N LEU A 5 17.63 23.34 3.88
CA LEU A 5 17.93 22.17 3.06
C LEU A 5 16.62 21.44 2.74
N HIS A 6 15.86 21.94 1.77
CA HIS A 6 14.78 21.16 1.16
C HIS A 6 15.42 20.25 0.10
N PRO A 7 15.40 18.91 0.28
CA PRO A 7 15.88 18.00 -0.75
C PRO A 7 15.06 18.21 -2.02
N THR A 8 15.74 18.36 -3.15
CA THR A 8 15.07 18.51 -4.44
C THR A 8 14.53 17.15 -4.90
N PRO A 9 13.36 17.09 -5.56
CA PRO A 9 12.83 15.84 -6.09
C PRO A 9 13.75 15.34 -7.22
N GLY A 10 14.68 14.46 -6.87
CA GLY A 10 15.78 14.00 -7.71
C GLY A 10 16.99 13.51 -6.92
N ASP A 11 17.13 13.92 -5.65
CA ASP A 11 18.27 13.61 -4.79
C ASP A 11 18.22 12.24 -4.09
N SER A 12 17.29 11.36 -4.44
CA SER A 12 17.30 9.98 -3.91
C SER A 12 18.37 9.17 -4.65
N PRO A 13 19.40 8.65 -3.96
CA PRO A 13 20.41 7.83 -4.60
C PRO A 13 19.78 6.63 -5.27
N ALA A 14 20.18 6.35 -6.50
CA ALA A 14 19.72 5.16 -7.23
C ALA A 14 20.13 3.91 -6.46
N LEU A 15 19.15 3.06 -6.15
CA LEU A 15 19.38 1.81 -5.43
C LEU A 15 20.17 0.82 -6.30
N THR A 16 21.12 0.13 -5.70
CA THR A 16 21.80 -1.01 -6.32
C THR A 16 20.84 -2.20 -6.50
N ASN A 17 21.19 -3.15 -7.38
CA ASN A 17 20.39 -4.36 -7.58
C ASN A 17 20.21 -5.16 -6.28
N ALA A 18 21.23 -5.22 -5.41
CA ALA A 18 21.15 -5.90 -4.13
C ALA A 18 20.13 -5.23 -3.19
N GLU A 19 20.13 -3.90 -3.15
CA GLU A 19 19.17 -3.11 -2.36
C GLU A 19 17.75 -3.23 -2.92
N LEU A 20 17.58 -3.27 -4.25
CA LEU A 20 16.28 -3.51 -4.88
C LEU A 20 15.74 -4.91 -4.54
N VAL A 21 16.58 -5.94 -4.56
CA VAL A 21 16.18 -7.30 -4.14
C VAL A 21 15.78 -7.31 -2.67
N GLN A 22 16.56 -6.67 -1.80
CA GLN A 22 16.24 -6.60 -0.38
C GLN A 22 14.93 -5.83 -0.12
N LEU A 23 14.73 -4.72 -0.83
CA LEU A 23 13.49 -3.94 -0.75
C LEU A 23 12.29 -4.77 -1.21
N ARG A 24 12.43 -5.53 -2.30
CA ARG A 24 11.38 -6.45 -2.77
C ARG A 24 11.03 -7.50 -1.73
N VAL A 25 12.02 -8.13 -1.10
CA VAL A 25 11.79 -9.12 -0.02
C VAL A 25 11.05 -8.48 1.16
N ARG A 26 11.46 -7.27 1.57
CA ARG A 26 10.80 -6.53 2.66
C ARG A 26 9.35 -6.17 2.30
N VAL A 27 9.09 -5.72 1.08
CA VAL A 27 7.73 -5.40 0.61
C VAL A 27 6.85 -6.65 0.61
N ILE A 28 7.34 -7.79 0.11
CA ILE A 28 6.61 -9.06 0.15
C ILE A 28 6.27 -9.46 1.60
N ALA A 29 7.22 -9.30 2.52
CA ALA A 29 6.97 -9.60 3.94
C ALA A 29 5.91 -8.66 4.54
N LEU A 30 5.97 -7.37 4.24
CA LEU A 30 5.00 -6.37 4.69
C LEU A 30 3.60 -6.64 4.13
N GLU A 31 3.47 -6.98 2.84
CA GLU A 31 2.19 -7.35 2.24
C GLU A 31 1.56 -8.54 2.95
N ASN A 32 2.33 -9.60 3.22
CA ASN A 32 1.83 -10.77 3.92
C ASN A 32 1.44 -10.47 5.37
N MET A 33 2.21 -9.62 6.06
CA MET A 33 1.83 -9.16 7.41
C MET A 33 0.53 -8.36 7.39
N VAL A 34 0.36 -7.44 6.43
CA VAL A 34 -0.89 -6.67 6.27
C VAL A 34 -2.07 -7.59 5.99
N ILE A 35 -1.92 -8.59 5.11
CA ILE A 35 -2.97 -9.58 4.84
C ILE A 35 -3.37 -10.31 6.13
N ALA A 36 -2.40 -10.78 6.92
CA ALA A 36 -2.67 -11.48 8.18
C ALA A 36 -3.38 -10.59 9.21
N LEU A 37 -3.01 -9.30 9.27
CA LEU A 37 -3.69 -8.33 10.13
C LEU A 37 -5.13 -8.07 9.66
N LEU A 38 -5.35 -7.89 8.36
CA LEU A 38 -6.68 -7.67 7.78
C LEU A 38 -7.60 -8.89 7.90
N ALA A 39 -7.05 -10.10 7.79
CA ALA A 39 -7.82 -11.34 7.92
C ALA A 39 -8.43 -11.50 9.33
N ASN A 40 -7.80 -10.91 10.34
CA ASN A 40 -8.29 -10.90 11.72
C ASN A 40 -9.01 -9.60 12.10
N ALA A 41 -9.14 -8.65 11.16
CA ALA A 41 -9.75 -7.36 11.42
C ALA A 41 -11.29 -7.45 11.37
N PRO A 42 -12.01 -6.62 12.14
CA PRO A 42 -13.46 -6.50 12.01
C PRO A 42 -13.89 -6.08 10.59
N PRO A 43 -15.10 -6.46 10.13
CA PRO A 43 -15.59 -6.08 8.81
C PRO A 43 -15.58 -4.58 8.54
N GLU A 44 -15.88 -3.73 9.54
CA GLU A 44 -15.79 -2.27 9.38
C GLU A 44 -14.37 -1.78 9.03
N GLN A 45 -13.32 -2.43 9.56
CA GLN A 45 -11.94 -2.04 9.30
C GLN A 45 -11.51 -2.44 7.89
N GLN A 46 -11.98 -3.59 7.39
CA GLN A 46 -11.76 -3.98 6.00
C GLN A 46 -12.49 -3.05 5.03
N ALA A 47 -13.74 -2.67 5.36
CA ALA A 47 -14.51 -1.70 4.59
C ALA A 47 -13.82 -0.34 4.52
N LEU A 48 -13.26 0.13 5.64
CA LEU A 48 -12.48 1.37 5.69
C LEU A 48 -11.26 1.32 4.76
N VAL A 49 -10.53 0.21 4.70
CA VAL A 49 -9.38 0.07 3.77
C VAL A 49 -9.83 0.14 2.30
N ARG A 50 -10.98 -0.48 1.97
CA ARG A 50 -11.58 -0.37 0.62
C ARG A 50 -11.99 1.08 0.31
N GLU A 51 -12.52 1.81 1.30
CA GLU A 51 -12.85 3.22 1.18
C GLU A 51 -11.59 4.07 0.97
N MET A 52 -10.52 3.82 1.74
CA MET A 52 -9.22 4.50 1.58
C MET A 52 -8.62 4.31 0.18
N ALA A 53 -8.77 3.12 -0.41
CA ALA A 53 -8.35 2.87 -1.79
C ALA A 53 -9.08 3.77 -2.81
N SER A 54 -10.31 4.19 -2.51
CA SER A 54 -11.06 5.14 -3.34
C SER A 54 -10.51 6.57 -3.25
N TYR A 55 -9.95 6.98 -2.11
CA TYR A 55 -9.43 8.34 -1.90
C TYR A 55 -8.03 8.58 -2.48
N ILE A 56 -7.24 7.52 -2.65
CA ILE A 56 -5.95 7.61 -3.35
C ILE A 56 -6.11 7.53 -4.88
N SER A 57 -7.29 7.14 -5.35
CA SER A 57 -7.67 7.33 -6.74
C SER A 57 -7.85 8.83 -7.01
N PRO A 58 -7.42 9.34 -8.17
CA PRO A 58 -7.46 10.78 -8.47
C PRO A 58 -8.89 11.32 -8.40
N ARG A 59 -9.07 12.42 -7.66
CA ARG A 59 -10.37 13.09 -7.54
C ARG A 59 -10.83 13.60 -8.91
N PRO A 60 -12.15 13.65 -9.19
CA PRO A 60 -12.67 14.28 -10.39
C PRO A 60 -12.09 15.69 -10.57
N GLY A 61 -11.46 15.96 -11.71
CA GLY A 61 -10.81 17.24 -12.01
C GLY A 61 -9.30 17.31 -11.76
N TYR A 62 -8.67 16.25 -11.23
CA TYR A 62 -7.21 16.16 -11.08
C TYR A 62 -6.62 15.13 -12.05
N THR A 63 -5.42 15.39 -12.57
CA THR A 63 -4.72 14.46 -13.48
C THR A 63 -4.44 13.13 -12.77
N PRO A 64 -4.91 12.00 -13.30
CA PRO A 64 -4.57 10.69 -12.77
C PRO A 64 -3.07 10.42 -12.82
N HIS A 65 -2.46 10.18 -11.66
CA HIS A 65 -1.11 9.65 -11.61
C HIS A 65 -1.16 8.12 -11.64
N THR A 66 -0.56 7.50 -12.64
CA THR A 66 -0.53 6.03 -12.80
C THR A 66 -0.10 5.30 -11.53
N VAL A 67 0.82 5.89 -10.78
CA VAL A 67 1.30 5.38 -9.48
C VAL A 67 0.20 5.30 -8.43
N THR A 68 -0.70 6.29 -8.35
CA THR A 68 -1.74 6.31 -7.32
C THR A 68 -2.89 5.36 -7.65
N MET A 69 -3.17 5.14 -8.94
CA MET A 69 -4.09 4.09 -9.39
C MET A 69 -3.57 2.69 -9.05
N HIS A 70 -2.28 2.42 -9.33
CA HIS A 70 -1.66 1.16 -8.95
C HIS A 70 -1.68 0.94 -7.44
N ALA A 71 -1.43 1.97 -6.63
CA ALA A 71 -1.54 1.87 -5.18
C ALA A 71 -2.97 1.50 -4.72
N ALA A 72 -4.01 2.09 -5.34
CA ALA A 72 -5.41 1.75 -5.07
C ALA A 72 -5.72 0.29 -5.35
N ASP A 73 -5.27 -0.22 -6.48
CA ASP A 73 -5.49 -1.62 -6.87
C ASP A 73 -4.75 -2.59 -5.95
N GLN A 74 -3.53 -2.24 -5.52
CA GLN A 74 -2.80 -3.04 -4.53
C GLN A 74 -3.55 -3.08 -3.19
N MET A 75 -4.06 -1.96 -2.71
CA MET A 75 -4.84 -1.92 -1.47
C MET A 75 -6.09 -2.82 -1.54
N ARG A 76 -6.85 -2.76 -2.64
CA ARG A 76 -8.02 -3.64 -2.85
C ARG A 76 -7.61 -5.11 -2.88
N SER A 77 -6.55 -5.44 -3.62
CA SER A 77 -5.99 -6.79 -3.70
C SER A 77 -5.59 -7.35 -2.33
N LEU A 78 -5.00 -6.54 -1.45
CA LEU A 78 -4.65 -6.98 -0.09
C LEU A 78 -5.89 -7.36 0.74
N VAL A 79 -6.98 -6.60 0.65
CA VAL A 79 -8.23 -6.92 1.34
C VAL A 79 -8.87 -8.18 0.76
N ASP A 80 -8.97 -8.30 -0.57
CA ASP A 80 -9.52 -9.51 -1.22
C ASP A 80 -8.72 -10.77 -0.87
N ARG A 81 -7.39 -10.63 -0.73
CA ARG A 81 -6.53 -11.74 -0.30
C ARG A 81 -6.77 -12.10 1.16
N ALA A 82 -7.01 -11.12 2.03
CA ALA A 82 -7.29 -11.32 3.45
C ALA A 82 -8.60 -12.06 3.68
N ASP A 83 -9.63 -11.79 2.87
CA ASP A 83 -10.93 -12.49 2.92
C ASP A 83 -10.77 -14.02 2.75
N ARG A 84 -9.76 -14.47 1.99
CA ARG A 84 -9.46 -15.91 1.80
C ARG A 84 -8.81 -16.57 3.01
N PHE A 85 -8.26 -15.77 3.93
CA PHE A 85 -7.63 -16.23 5.16
C PHE A 85 -8.48 -15.96 6.40
N GLN A 86 -9.65 -15.30 6.26
CA GLN A 86 -10.67 -15.34 7.29
C GLN A 86 -10.97 -16.81 7.52
N PRO A 87 -10.66 -17.35 8.71
CA PRO A 87 -10.76 -18.77 8.86
C PRO A 87 -12.24 -19.12 8.82
N MET A 88 -12.51 -20.39 8.53
CA MET A 88 -13.79 -21.05 8.74
C MET A 88 -14.14 -21.03 10.25
N GLN A 89 -14.23 -19.85 10.87
CA GLN A 89 -14.52 -19.55 12.28
C GLN A 89 -15.98 -19.15 12.44
N ALA A 90 -16.85 -19.88 11.75
CA ALA A 90 -18.26 -19.94 12.05
C ALA A 90 -18.66 -21.42 12.00
N SER A 91 -18.47 -22.11 13.11
CA SER A 91 -19.23 -23.28 13.53
C SER A 91 -19.32 -23.27 15.04
#